data_AF-W7KNC0-F1
#
_entry.id   AF-W7KNC0-F1
#
_cell.length_a   1.000
_cell.length_b   1.000
_cell.length_c   1.000
_cell.angle_alpha   90.00
_cell.angle_beta   90.00
_cell.angle_gamma   90.00
#
_symmetry.space_group_name_H-M   'P 1'
#
loop_
_entity.id
_entity.type
_entity.pdbx_description
1 polymer ?
#
loop_
_entity_poly.entity_id
_entity_poly.type
_entity_poly.pdbx_seq_one_letter_code
_entity_poly.pdbx_strand_id
1 'polypeptide(L)'
;MLFFLLAGFLLERLPLMIMVVVLQNIKNIGRIIVMTKTCMEKDCQFGGLVQEINDGQTVKVLCGVHSIMYALNESKLTYKKGYPLKSELKEQADCSCCNNLAINMIEHLPTENTQWTLCETHLKKLLTHSLSPKEFHQLYNQYGDVYLLHDDFYDPETGIAFQQIE
;
A
#
# COMPACT_ATOMS: atom_id res chain seq x y z
N MET A 1 -21.69 17.55 -49.82
CA MET A 1 -21.87 18.99 -50.12
C MET A 1 -22.32 19.67 -48.82
N LEU A 2 -21.68 20.79 -48.49
CA LEU A 2 -21.88 21.70 -47.34
C LEU A 2 -23.24 21.61 -46.61
N PHE A 3 -23.24 21.75 -45.28
CA PHE A 3 -23.62 23.03 -44.64
C PHE A 3 -23.24 23.06 -43.14
N PHE A 4 -22.36 24.01 -42.80
CA PHE A 4 -22.04 24.48 -41.46
C PHE A 4 -23.10 25.53 -41.03
N LEU A 5 -23.53 25.50 -39.77
CA LEU A 5 -24.17 26.62 -39.03
C LEU A 5 -23.81 26.41 -37.54
N LEU A 6 -22.73 26.99 -37.03
CA LEU A 6 -22.65 28.30 -36.33
C LEU A 6 -23.61 28.45 -35.14
N ALA A 7 -23.07 28.33 -33.93
CA ALA A 7 -23.39 29.19 -32.79
C ALA A 7 -22.25 29.08 -31.77
N GLY A 8 -21.38 30.09 -31.73
CA GLY A 8 -20.52 30.33 -30.57
C GLY A 8 -21.33 30.92 -29.43
N PHE A 9 -20.78 30.93 -28.23
CA PHE A 9 -20.76 32.10 -27.34
C PHE A 9 -19.91 31.78 -26.07
N LEU A 10 -19.05 32.74 -25.74
CA LEU A 10 -18.44 33.03 -24.43
C LEU A 10 -17.37 32.10 -23.84
N LEU A 11 -16.11 32.49 -24.14
CA LEU A 11 -15.04 32.49 -23.14
C LEU A 11 -15.43 33.41 -21.97
N GLU A 12 -15.65 32.86 -20.79
CA GLU A 12 -15.33 33.55 -19.52
C GLU A 12 -14.70 32.56 -18.53
N ARG A 13 -13.40 32.74 -18.34
CA ARG A 13 -12.61 32.46 -17.12
C ARG A 13 -12.93 31.17 -16.33
N LEU A 14 -12.23 30.09 -16.69
CA LEU A 14 -11.92 28.99 -15.76
C LEU A 14 -10.41 28.67 -15.86
N PRO A 15 -9.70 28.50 -14.73
CA PRO A 15 -8.25 28.35 -14.73
C PRO A 15 -7.81 27.05 -15.40
N LEU A 16 -6.82 27.19 -16.27
CA LEU A 16 -6.05 26.14 -16.91
C LEU A 16 -5.43 25.20 -15.86
N MET A 17 -6.06 24.05 -15.59
CA MET A 17 -5.33 22.82 -15.19
C MET A 17 -6.21 21.57 -15.23
N ILE A 18 -7.10 21.46 -16.22
CA ILE A 18 -7.60 20.16 -16.66
C ILE A 18 -7.24 20.06 -18.13
N MET A 19 -5.97 19.76 -18.40
CA MET A 19 -5.61 19.14 -19.68
C MET A 19 -6.27 17.77 -19.69
N VAL A 20 -7.53 17.78 -20.11
CA VAL A 20 -8.17 16.66 -20.78
C VAL A 20 -7.31 16.40 -22.01
N VAL A 21 -6.26 15.59 -21.84
CA VAL A 21 -5.59 14.97 -22.97
C VAL A 21 -6.58 13.98 -23.54
N VAL A 22 -7.36 14.48 -24.50
CA VAL A 22 -7.82 13.76 -25.68
C VAL A 22 -8.52 12.43 -25.39
N LEU A 23 -9.79 12.55 -25.00
CA LEU A 23 -10.80 11.54 -25.32
C LEU A 23 -11.02 11.55 -26.85
N GLN A 24 -10.22 10.78 -27.60
CA GLN A 24 -10.59 10.27 -28.93
C GLN A 24 -9.61 9.17 -29.34
N ASN A 25 -10.15 7.94 -29.50
CA ASN A 25 -9.55 6.76 -30.13
C ASN A 25 -8.54 5.87 -29.37
N ILE A 26 -8.94 5.27 -28.24
CA ILE A 26 -8.51 3.89 -27.95
C ILE A 26 -9.69 3.09 -27.37
N LYS A 27 -10.44 2.42 -28.26
CA LYS A 27 -11.21 1.22 -27.88
C LYS A 27 -10.18 0.14 -27.55
N ASN A 28 -10.23 -0.41 -26.33
CA ASN A 28 -9.31 -1.38 -25.71
C ASN A 28 -8.20 -0.80 -24.82
N ILE A 29 -8.54 -0.30 -23.63
CA ILE A 29 -7.57 -0.21 -22.51
C ILE A 29 -8.32 -0.57 -21.22
N GLY A 30 -7.75 -1.49 -20.44
CA GLY A 30 -8.33 -2.06 -19.23
C GLY A 30 -8.72 -1.03 -18.17
N ARG A 31 -9.51 -1.48 -17.19
CA ARG A 31 -9.88 -0.72 -15.98
C ARG A 31 -8.66 0.06 -15.48
N ILE A 32 -8.70 1.40 -15.59
CA ILE A 32 -7.79 2.27 -14.85
C ILE A 32 -8.20 2.16 -13.39
N ILE A 33 -7.47 1.36 -12.62
CA ILE A 33 -7.67 1.29 -11.18
C ILE A 33 -6.92 2.48 -10.59
N VAL A 34 -7.66 3.53 -10.25
CA VAL A 34 -7.11 4.70 -9.56
C VAL A 34 -6.84 4.28 -8.12
N MET A 35 -5.58 4.08 -7.77
CA MET A 35 -5.17 3.93 -6.37
C MET A 35 -5.37 5.26 -5.65
N THR A 36 -6.30 5.31 -4.70
CA THR A 36 -6.74 6.58 -4.07
C THR A 36 -5.95 6.97 -2.83
N LYS A 37 -5.05 6.09 -2.34
CA LYS A 37 -4.27 6.33 -1.12
C LYS A 37 -2.84 6.71 -1.45
N THR A 38 -2.36 7.79 -0.83
CA THR A 38 -0.98 8.28 -0.96
C THR A 38 -0.24 8.12 0.35
N CYS A 39 1.08 7.98 0.29
CA CYS A 39 1.92 7.94 1.48
C CYS A 39 1.75 9.21 2.35
N MET A 40 1.62 8.99 3.65
CA MET A 40 1.44 10.03 4.67
C MET A 40 2.73 10.73 5.06
N GLU A 41 3.90 10.18 4.71
CA GLU A 41 5.17 10.83 4.99
C GLU A 41 5.22 12.20 4.30
N LYS A 42 5.69 13.20 5.05
CA LYS A 42 5.79 14.58 4.60
C LYS A 42 6.69 14.62 3.36
N ASP A 43 6.29 15.42 2.40
CA ASP A 43 7.00 15.60 1.14
C ASP A 43 7.10 14.34 0.26
N CYS A 44 6.54 13.19 0.67
CA CYS A 44 6.40 12.02 -0.19
C CYS A 44 5.30 12.26 -1.24
N GLN A 45 5.65 12.05 -2.52
CA GLN A 45 4.73 12.16 -3.65
C GLN A 45 4.36 10.80 -4.26
N PHE A 46 4.71 9.70 -3.59
CA PHE A 46 4.42 8.36 -4.08
C PHE A 46 2.92 8.04 -3.92
N GLY A 47 2.26 7.76 -5.04
CA GLY A 47 0.83 7.38 -5.13
C GLY A 47 0.60 5.97 -5.67
N GLY A 48 1.58 5.08 -5.57
CA GLY A 48 1.48 3.68 -5.99
C GLY A 48 1.05 2.74 -4.87
N LEU A 49 1.66 1.55 -4.82
CA LEU A 49 1.50 0.56 -3.75
C LEU A 49 1.74 1.18 -2.37
N VAL A 50 0.72 1.08 -1.52
CA VAL A 50 0.75 1.58 -0.14
C VAL A 50 0.23 0.54 0.83
N GLN A 51 0.76 0.60 2.04
CA GLN A 51 0.40 -0.25 3.14
C GLN A 51 -0.22 0.61 4.25
N GLU A 52 -1.41 0.22 4.69
CA GLU A 52 -2.09 0.78 5.84
C GLU A 52 -1.76 -0.07 7.08
N ILE A 53 -1.16 0.54 8.09
CA ILE A 53 -0.81 -0.09 9.36
C ILE A 53 -1.71 0.51 10.44
N ASN A 54 -2.56 -0.31 11.03
CA ASN A 54 -3.52 0.06 12.07
C ASN A 54 -3.18 -0.69 13.36
N ASP A 55 -2.68 0.05 14.36
CA ASP A 55 -2.32 -0.47 15.69
C ASP A 55 -3.47 -0.39 16.71
N GLY A 56 -4.68 -0.03 16.26
CA GLY A 56 -5.85 0.20 17.10
C GLY A 56 -5.91 1.60 17.73
N GLN A 57 -4.82 2.38 17.70
CA GLN A 57 -4.75 3.75 18.22
C GLN A 57 -4.46 4.79 17.14
N THR A 58 -3.71 4.39 16.11
CA THR A 58 -3.35 5.19 14.94
C THR A 58 -3.43 4.36 13.66
N VAL A 59 -3.68 5.04 12.54
CA VAL A 59 -3.56 4.46 11.20
C VAL A 59 -2.46 5.21 10.46
N LYS A 60 -1.50 4.46 9.91
CA LYS A 60 -0.39 4.98 9.11
C LYS A 60 -0.50 4.41 7.70
N VAL A 61 -0.51 5.26 6.68
CA VAL A 61 -0.48 4.83 5.27
C VAL A 61 0.89 5.17 4.70
N LEU A 62 1.68 4.15 4.40
CA LEU A 62 3.08 4.26 3.99
C LEU A 62 3.27 3.62 2.61
N CYS A 63 4.18 4.15 1.80
CA CYS A 63 4.67 3.40 0.64
C CYS A 63 5.73 2.39 1.09
N GLY A 64 6.14 1.49 0.19
CA GLY A 64 7.14 0.45 0.49
C GLY A 64 8.39 0.98 1.19
N VAL A 65 8.99 2.07 0.69
CA VAL A 65 10.19 2.68 1.31
C VAL A 65 9.92 3.15 2.73
N HIS A 66 8.86 3.92 2.96
CA HIS A 66 8.58 4.44 4.30
C HIS A 66 8.07 3.35 5.27
N SER A 67 7.49 2.26 4.75
CA SER A 67 7.16 1.09 5.57
C SER A 67 8.41 0.37 6.09
N ILE A 68 9.46 0.28 5.28
CA ILE A 68 10.76 -0.25 5.69
C ILE A 68 11.40 0.69 6.72
N MET A 69 11.40 2.01 6.48
CA MET A 69 11.92 2.99 7.45
C MET A 69 11.18 2.91 8.80
N TYR A 70 9.85 2.76 8.76
CA TYR A 70 9.05 2.50 9.95
C TYR A 70 9.51 1.22 10.67
N ALA A 71 9.76 0.14 9.92
CA ALA A 71 10.20 -1.12 10.49
C ALA A 71 11.60 -1.07 11.10
N LEU A 72 12.50 -0.30 10.50
CA LEU A 72 13.87 -0.05 11.00
C LEU A 72 13.90 0.90 12.21
N ASN A 73 12.74 1.38 12.70
CA ASN A 73 12.63 2.40 13.73
C ASN A 73 13.41 3.68 13.39
N GLU A 74 13.55 4.01 12.10
CA GLU A 74 14.16 5.27 11.70
C GLU A 74 13.25 6.42 12.15
N SER A 75 13.67 7.09 13.22
CA SER A 75 12.92 8.06 14.03
C SER A 75 12.50 9.35 13.32
N LYS A 76 12.60 9.41 11.99
CA LYS A 76 12.47 10.62 11.19
C LYS A 76 11.22 10.68 10.32
N LEU A 77 10.32 9.70 10.42
CA LEU A 77 9.03 9.79 9.74
C LEU A 77 8.20 10.93 10.35
N THR A 78 7.94 11.94 9.52
CA THR A 78 7.10 13.09 9.81
C THR A 78 5.84 13.00 8.97
N TYR A 79 4.68 12.93 9.60
CA TYR A 79 3.43 12.74 8.87
C TYR A 79 2.82 14.08 8.43
N LYS A 80 2.21 14.11 7.24
CA LYS A 80 1.29 15.19 6.83
C LYS A 80 0.15 15.28 7.86
N LYS A 81 -0.32 16.50 8.15
CA LYS A 81 -1.33 16.77 9.18
C LYS A 81 -2.69 16.16 8.76
N GLY A 82 -3.12 15.06 9.40
CA GLY A 82 -4.44 14.38 9.28
C GLY A 82 -4.29 12.91 8.85
N TYR A 83 -4.91 11.89 9.48
CA TYR A 83 -6.28 11.77 10.02
C TYR A 83 -6.31 11.16 11.45
N PRO A 84 -7.15 11.65 12.39
CA PRO A 84 -7.53 10.87 13.56
C PRO A 84 -8.39 9.66 13.14
N LEU A 85 -8.26 8.53 13.85
CA LEU A 85 -9.03 7.32 13.55
C LEU A 85 -10.54 7.59 13.48
N LYS A 86 -11.16 7.22 12.35
CA LYS A 86 -12.56 6.79 12.37
C LYS A 86 -12.57 5.45 13.10
N SER A 87 -12.81 5.51 14.41
CA SER A 87 -12.93 4.35 15.26
C SER A 87 -14.07 3.45 14.79
N GLU A 88 -13.73 2.28 14.28
CA GLU A 88 -14.42 1.06 14.64
C GLU A 88 -13.32 0.10 15.07
N LEU A 89 -13.21 -0.08 16.40
CA LEU A 89 -12.36 -1.11 16.98
C LEU A 89 -12.84 -2.45 16.42
N LYS A 90 -12.15 -2.96 15.40
CA LYS A 90 -12.24 -4.38 15.05
C LYS A 90 -11.72 -5.16 16.26
N GLU A 91 -12.39 -6.26 16.57
CA GLU A 91 -11.94 -7.21 17.58
C GLU A 91 -10.44 -7.48 17.39
N GLN A 92 -9.70 -7.34 18.49
CA GLN A 92 -8.27 -7.58 18.51
C GLN A 92 -8.00 -9.04 18.21
N ALA A 93 -7.31 -9.30 17.09
CA ALA A 93 -6.93 -10.63 16.67
C ALA A 93 -5.56 -11.03 17.23
N ASP A 94 -5.28 -12.33 17.19
CA ASP A 94 -3.97 -12.88 17.52
C ASP A 94 -3.04 -12.85 16.30
N CYS A 95 -1.75 -12.69 16.56
CA CYS A 95 -0.72 -12.72 15.53
C CYS A 95 -0.62 -14.11 14.92
N SER A 96 -0.63 -14.15 13.59
CA SER A 96 -0.52 -15.38 12.78
C SER A 96 0.74 -16.22 13.09
N CYS A 97 1.78 -15.64 13.71
CA CYS A 97 3.03 -16.35 14.04
C CYS A 97 3.18 -16.75 15.51
N CYS A 98 2.66 -15.97 16.47
CA CYS A 98 3.06 -16.11 17.88
C CYS A 98 1.97 -15.83 18.94
N ASN A 99 0.70 -15.74 18.55
CA ASN A 99 -0.44 -15.49 19.47
C ASN A 99 -0.37 -14.20 20.31
N ASN A 100 0.61 -13.32 20.06
CA ASN A 100 0.62 -11.98 20.64
C ASN A 100 -0.46 -11.14 19.97
N LEU A 101 -0.86 -10.06 20.63
CA LEU A 101 -1.81 -9.11 20.08
C LEU A 101 -1.39 -8.62 18.68
N ALA A 102 -2.24 -8.86 17.69
CA ALA A 102 -2.01 -8.43 16.32
C ALA A 102 -2.39 -6.96 16.12
N ILE A 103 -1.64 -6.33 15.21
CA ILE A 103 -2.04 -5.12 14.51
C ILE A 103 -2.54 -5.53 13.12
N ASN A 104 -3.38 -4.68 12.54
CA ASN A 104 -3.93 -4.95 11.21
C ASN A 104 -3.10 -4.20 10.17
N MET A 105 -2.59 -4.93 9.17
CA MET A 105 -1.94 -4.34 8.02
C MET A 105 -2.76 -4.64 6.77
N ILE A 106 -2.97 -3.64 5.92
CA ILE A 106 -3.61 -3.81 4.62
C ILE A 106 -2.66 -3.29 3.56
N GLU A 107 -2.26 -4.13 2.63
CA GLU A 107 -1.61 -3.70 1.40
C GLU A 107 -2.66 -3.51 0.31
N HIS A 108 -2.60 -2.34 -0.29
CA HIS A 108 -3.46 -1.99 -1.39
C HIS A 108 -2.75 -2.35 -2.70
N LEU A 109 -3.06 -3.52 -3.29
CA LEU A 109 -2.62 -3.86 -4.64
C LEU A 109 -3.64 -3.34 -5.66
N PRO A 110 -3.27 -3.25 -6.95
CA PRO A 110 -4.20 -2.84 -7.99
C PRO A 110 -5.43 -3.73 -8.07
N THR A 111 -5.29 -5.05 -7.93
CA THR A 111 -6.37 -6.01 -8.18
C THR A 111 -7.16 -6.38 -6.93
N GLU A 112 -6.49 -6.52 -5.78
CA GLU A 112 -7.09 -6.90 -4.52
C GLU A 112 -6.26 -6.39 -3.34
N ASN A 113 -6.87 -6.26 -2.18
CA ASN A 113 -6.12 -5.90 -0.98
C ASN A 113 -5.72 -7.17 -0.23
N THR A 114 -4.46 -7.22 0.19
CA THR A 114 -3.99 -8.26 1.11
C THR A 114 -4.06 -7.72 2.52
N GLN A 115 -4.65 -8.48 3.44
CA GLN A 115 -4.74 -8.10 4.85
C GLN A 115 -3.98 -9.10 5.72
N TRP A 116 -3.11 -8.60 6.59
CA TRP A 116 -2.34 -9.41 7.53
C TRP A 116 -2.70 -9.09 8.97
N THR A 117 -2.66 -10.14 9.79
CA THR A 117 -2.85 -10.08 11.24
C THR A 117 -1.54 -10.49 11.93
N LEU A 118 -0.65 -9.51 12.11
CA LEU A 118 0.69 -9.72 12.67
C LEU A 118 0.87 -8.81 13.87
N CYS A 119 1.59 -9.25 14.91
CA CYS A 119 2.06 -8.32 15.92
C CYS A 119 3.15 -7.40 15.33
N GLU A 120 3.44 -6.28 15.99
CA GLU A 120 4.41 -5.30 15.50
C GLU A 120 5.77 -5.94 15.18
N THR A 121 6.26 -6.86 16.00
CA THR A 121 7.54 -7.53 15.75
C THR A 121 7.56 -8.33 14.45
N HIS A 122 6.54 -9.16 14.19
CA HIS A 122 6.48 -9.95 12.96
C HIS A 122 6.21 -9.07 11.74
N LEU A 123 5.42 -8.00 11.90
CA LEU A 123 5.24 -7.02 10.84
C LEU A 123 6.57 -6.38 10.44
N LYS A 124 7.38 -5.95 11.41
CA LYS A 124 8.69 -5.36 11.12
C LYS A 124 9.60 -6.35 10.40
N LYS A 125 9.63 -7.61 10.85
CA LYS A 125 10.38 -8.67 10.17
C LYS A 125 9.93 -8.84 8.73
N LEU A 126 8.62 -8.96 8.48
CA LEU A 126 8.05 -9.06 7.14
C LEU A 126 8.49 -7.89 6.26
N LEU A 127 8.29 -6.66 6.72
CA LEU A 127 8.62 -5.43 5.98
C LEU A 127 10.11 -5.32 5.62
N THR A 128 10.98 -5.83 6.48
CA THR A 128 12.43 -5.83 6.24
C THR A 128 12.93 -7.08 5.51
N HIS A 129 12.07 -8.05 5.25
CA HIS A 129 12.44 -9.39 4.76
C HIS A 129 13.41 -10.16 5.70
N SER A 130 13.16 -10.11 7.01
CA SER A 130 13.93 -10.82 8.05
C SER A 130 13.12 -11.85 8.83
N LEU A 131 12.10 -12.45 8.18
CA LEU A 131 11.39 -13.58 8.77
C LEU A 131 12.35 -14.77 8.92
N SER A 132 12.23 -15.51 10.01
CA SER A 132 12.83 -16.83 10.11
C SER A 132 12.13 -17.80 9.16
N PRO A 133 12.78 -18.91 8.76
CA PRO A 133 12.16 -19.96 7.96
C PRO A 133 10.77 -20.38 8.42
N LYS A 134 10.62 -20.61 9.72
CA LYS A 134 9.35 -21.00 10.32
C LYS A 134 8.29 -19.91 10.15
N GLU A 135 8.64 -18.66 10.41
CA GLU A 135 7.72 -17.52 10.27
C GLU A 135 7.32 -17.33 8.79
N PHE A 136 8.29 -17.42 7.86
CA PHE A 136 8.01 -17.35 6.42
C PHE A 136 7.03 -18.44 5.99
N HIS A 137 7.33 -19.72 6.26
CA HIS A 137 6.48 -20.82 5.85
C HIS A 137 5.08 -20.74 6.48
N GLN A 138 4.96 -20.29 7.74
CA GLN A 138 3.65 -20.05 8.36
C GLN A 138 2.83 -19.02 7.58
N LEU A 139 3.44 -17.88 7.24
CA LEU A 139 2.76 -16.82 6.51
C LEU A 139 2.47 -17.22 5.06
N TYR A 140 3.43 -17.83 4.37
CA TYR A 140 3.26 -18.30 3.00
C TYR A 140 2.14 -19.34 2.88
N ASN A 141 2.04 -20.28 3.83
CA ASN A 141 0.94 -21.25 3.86
C ASN A 141 -0.43 -20.61 4.09
N GLN A 142 -0.49 -19.50 4.81
CA GLN A 142 -1.74 -18.83 5.16
C GLN A 142 -2.19 -17.83 4.10
N TYR A 143 -1.26 -17.06 3.55
CA TYR A 143 -1.54 -15.93 2.67
C TYR A 143 -1.14 -16.18 1.20
N GLY A 144 -0.38 -17.26 0.92
CA GLY A 144 0.11 -17.59 -0.41
C GLY A 144 1.30 -16.74 -0.85
N ASP A 145 1.55 -16.74 -2.16
CA ASP A 145 2.57 -15.94 -2.83
C ASP A 145 2.06 -14.50 -3.07
N VAL A 146 2.15 -13.68 -2.02
CA VAL A 146 1.78 -12.26 -2.04
C VAL A 146 3.02 -11.37 -2.10
N TYR A 147 2.86 -10.10 -2.46
CA TYR A 147 3.96 -9.15 -2.71
C TYR A 147 5.08 -9.13 -1.65
N LEU A 148 4.72 -9.19 -0.37
CA LEU A 148 5.70 -9.16 0.72
C LEU A 148 6.25 -10.56 1.12
N LEU A 149 5.72 -11.63 0.53
CA LEU A 149 6.07 -13.03 0.81
C LEU A 149 6.65 -13.73 -0.45
N HIS A 150 7.13 -12.98 -1.43
CA HIS A 150 7.63 -13.55 -2.69
C HIS A 150 8.84 -14.47 -2.52
N ASP A 151 8.91 -15.47 -3.39
CA ASP A 151 9.97 -16.47 -3.49
C ASP A 151 11.28 -15.92 -4.08
N ASP A 152 11.28 -14.70 -4.60
CA ASP A 152 12.49 -14.01 -5.04
C ASP A 152 13.26 -13.39 -3.85
N PHE A 153 12.58 -13.20 -2.71
CA PHE A 153 13.20 -12.78 -1.46
C PHE A 153 13.55 -13.96 -0.56
N TYR A 154 12.71 -15.00 -0.51
CA TYR A 154 12.92 -16.18 0.32
C TYR A 154 12.98 -17.44 -0.53
N ASP A 155 13.92 -18.33 -0.22
CA ASP A 155 13.89 -19.67 -0.76
C ASP A 155 12.59 -20.37 -0.32
N PRO A 156 11.70 -20.78 -1.25
CA PRO A 156 10.43 -21.38 -0.88
C PRO A 156 10.59 -22.73 -0.16
N GLU A 157 11.67 -23.48 -0.44
CA GLU A 157 11.95 -24.75 0.20
C GLU A 157 12.49 -24.56 1.62
N THR A 158 13.47 -23.67 1.78
CA THR A 158 14.17 -23.51 3.06
C THR A 158 13.63 -22.39 3.95
N GLY A 159 12.86 -21.45 3.38
CA GLY A 159 12.36 -20.24 4.03
C GLY A 159 13.45 -19.23 4.39
N ILE A 160 14.65 -19.39 3.85
CA ILE A 160 15.80 -18.51 4.10
C ILE A 160 15.77 -17.36 3.10
N ALA A 161 15.91 -16.13 3.60
CA ALA A 161 16.02 -14.96 2.72
C ALA A 161 17.31 -15.02 1.88
N PHE A 162 17.21 -14.80 0.57
CA PHE A 162 18.37 -14.74 -0.33
C PHE A 162 19.24 -13.50 -0.09
N GLN A 163 18.64 -12.42 0.39
CA GLN A 163 19.34 -11.18 0.73
C GLN A 163 19.41 -11.06 2.25
N GLN A 164 20.61 -11.18 2.81
CA GLN A 164 20.83 -10.86 4.23
C GLN A 164 20.83 -9.35 4.41
N ILE A 165 20.11 -8.87 5.41
CA ILE A 165 20.22 -7.48 5.86
C ILE A 165 21.50 -7.40 6.70
N GLU A 166 22.45 -6.57 6.29
CA GLU A 166 23.65 -6.23 7.08
C GLU A 166 23.31 -5.39 8.31
#